data_AF-A0A5B9YDP1-F1
#
_entry.id   AF-A0A5B9YDP1-F1
#
_cell.length_a   1.000
_cell.length_b   1.000
_cell.length_c   1.000
_cell.angle_alpha   90.00
_cell.angle_beta   90.00
_cell.angle_gamma   90.00
#
_symmetry.space_group_name_H-M   'P 1'
#
loop_
_entity.id
_entity.type
_entity.pdbx_description
1 polymer ?
#
loop_
_entity_poly.entity_id
_entity_poly.type
_entity_poly.pdbx_seq_one_letter_code
_entity_poly.pdbx_strand_id
1 'polypeptide(L)'
;MMIAKYKKASEVHCIDQNEGMLSLAKKKRQKQKLSSMHTYLEDATHTHFSKELFDYVIISLVLYEMNNTLTDTLLKEAYTLL
;
A
#
# COMPACT_ATOMS: atom_id res chain seq x y z
N MET A 1 -0.99 -1.28 9.37
CA MET A 1 -1.88 -1.26 10.56
C MET A 1 -1.31 -0.53 11.75
N MET A 2 -0.07 -0.79 12.18
CA MET A 2 0.50 -0.10 13.36
C MET A 2 0.55 1.42 13.19
N ILE A 3 0.95 1.90 12.00
CA ILE A 3 0.96 3.35 11.67
C ILE A 3 -0.43 3.95 11.90
N ALA A 4 -1.47 3.47 11.19
CA ALA A 4 -2.84 3.95 11.38
C ALA A 4 -3.35 3.86 12.84
N LYS A 5 -2.92 2.83 13.60
CA LYS A 5 -3.32 2.66 15.00
C LYS A 5 -2.70 3.70 15.94
N TYR A 6 -1.40 3.98 15.79
CA TYR A 6 -0.64 4.85 16.70
C TYR A 6 -0.48 6.28 16.19
N LYS A 7 -0.67 6.51 14.89
CA LYS A 7 -0.61 7.81 14.20
C LYS A 7 -1.95 8.09 13.53
N LYS A 8 -2.98 8.37 14.33
CA LYS A 8 -4.36 8.51 13.87
C LYS A 8 -4.59 9.67 12.89
N ALA A 9 -3.69 10.66 12.85
CA ALA A 9 -3.73 11.78 11.92
C ALA A 9 -3.09 11.45 10.56
N SER A 10 -2.41 10.32 10.43
CA SER A 10 -1.80 9.89 9.17
C SER A 10 -2.79 9.05 8.38
N GLU A 11 -2.93 9.39 7.09
CA GLU A 11 -3.60 8.56 6.11
C GLU A 11 -2.67 7.43 5.66
N VAL A 12 -3.18 6.21 5.60
CA VAL A 12 -2.43 5.01 5.24
C VAL A 12 -3.14 4.31 4.10
N HIS A 13 -2.49 4.29 2.93
CA HIS A 13 -3.00 3.64 1.74
C HIS A 13 -2.26 2.32 1.54
N CYS A 14 -2.99 1.22 1.37
CA CYS A 14 -2.41 -0.11 1.18
C CYS A 14 -2.91 -0.72 -0.13
N ILE A 15 -1.98 -1.13 -0.99
CA ILE A 15 -2.25 -1.77 -2.27
C ILE A 15 -1.83 -3.24 -2.18
N ASP A 16 -2.63 -4.13 -2.74
CA ASP A 16 -2.29 -5.54 -2.96
C ASP A 16 -3.10 -6.07 -4.14
N GLN A 17 -2.59 -7.05 -4.89
CA GLN A 17 -3.34 -7.74 -5.95
C GLN A 17 -4.17 -8.92 -5.42
N ASN A 18 -3.93 -9.34 -4.18
CA ASN A 18 -4.61 -10.47 -3.57
C ASN A 18 -5.85 -10.02 -2.78
N GLU A 19 -7.03 -10.30 -3.33
CA GLU A 19 -8.32 -9.96 -2.71
C GLU A 19 -8.48 -10.59 -1.31
N GLY A 20 -7.98 -11.82 -1.11
CA GLY A 20 -8.03 -12.52 0.17
C GLY A 20 -7.25 -11.75 1.26
N MET A 21 -6.05 -11.28 0.93
CA MET A 21 -5.23 -10.48 1.84
C MET A 21 -5.89 -9.15 2.20
N LEU A 22 -6.48 -8.46 1.22
CA LEU A 22 -7.22 -7.22 1.46
C LEU A 22 -8.48 -7.45 2.30
N SER A 23 -9.20 -8.55 2.09
CA SER A 23 -10.35 -8.91 2.90
C SER A 23 -9.97 -9.10 4.37
N LEU A 24 -8.84 -9.78 4.63
CA LEU A 24 -8.29 -9.92 5.98
C LEU A 24 -7.89 -8.57 6.58
N ALA A 25 -7.25 -7.70 5.80
CA ALA A 25 -6.89 -6.34 6.23
C ALA A 25 -8.12 -5.50 6.57
N LYS A 26 -9.17 -5.54 5.73
CA LYS A 26 -10.46 -4.84 5.95
C LYS A 26 -11.14 -5.29 7.24
N LYS A 27 -11.21 -6.61 7.51
CA LYS A 27 -11.76 -7.15 8.77
C LYS A 27 -10.99 -6.64 9.99
N LYS A 28 -9.65 -6.67 9.94
CA LYS A 28 -8.80 -6.16 11.03
C LYS A 28 -8.96 -4.66 11.23
N ARG A 29 -9.05 -3.88 10.14
CA ARG A 29 -9.32 -2.44 10.16
C ARG A 29 -10.65 -2.12 10.86
N GLN A 30 -11.73 -2.81 10.49
CA GLN A 30 -13.05 -2.64 11.09
C GLN A 30 -13.04 -2.96 12.58
N LYS A 31 -12.46 -4.10 12.98
CA LYS A 31 -12.35 -4.51 14.39
C LYS A 31 -11.59 -3.48 15.24
N GLN A 32 -10.60 -2.82 14.67
CA GLN A 32 -9.76 -1.83 15.35
C GLN A 32 -10.20 -0.37 15.13
N LYS A 33 -11.30 -0.13 14.40
CA LYS A 33 -11.84 1.19 14.08
C LYS A 33 -10.79 2.15 13.47
N LEU A 34 -9.99 1.65 12.54
CA LEU A 34 -8.93 2.44 11.88
C LEU A 34 -9.50 3.14 10.64
N SER A 35 -10.07 4.33 10.81
CA SER A 35 -10.70 5.10 9.74
C SER A 35 -9.71 5.71 8.74
N SER A 36 -8.49 6.03 9.17
CA SER A 36 -7.43 6.60 8.32
C SER A 36 -6.65 5.56 7.50
N MET A 37 -7.20 4.34 7.35
CA MET A 37 -6.55 3.26 6.60
C MET A 37 -7.43 2.81 5.43
N HIS A 38 -6.90 2.94 4.23
CA HIS A 38 -7.54 2.61 2.97
C HIS A 38 -6.84 1.41 2.33
N THR A 39 -7.61 0.62 1.59
CA THR A 39 -7.13 -0.63 0.97
C THR A 39 -7.64 -0.73 -0.45
N TYR A 40 -6.75 -1.00 -1.41
CA TYR A 40 -7.02 -0.99 -2.84
C TYR A 40 -6.58 -2.32 -3.46
N LEU A 41 -7.46 -2.93 -4.25
CA LEU A 41 -7.17 -4.14 -5.02
C LEU A 41 -6.62 -3.70 -6.38
N GLU A 42 -5.31 -3.67 -6.51
CA GLU A 42 -4.63 -3.01 -7.63
C GLU A 42 -3.19 -3.53 -7.81
N ASP A 43 -2.65 -3.36 -9.01
CA ASP A 43 -1.24 -3.61 -9.31
C ASP A 43 -0.37 -2.44 -8.83
N ALA A 44 0.54 -2.70 -7.91
CA ALA A 44 1.42 -1.66 -7.37
C ALA A 44 2.45 -1.13 -8.38
N THR A 45 2.61 -1.76 -9.56
CA THR A 45 3.44 -1.24 -10.66
C THR A 45 2.77 -0.09 -11.43
N HIS A 46 1.44 0.08 -11.27
CA HIS A 46 0.64 1.11 -11.94
C HIS A 46 -0.49 1.58 -11.02
N THR A 47 -0.19 2.57 -10.18
CA THR A 47 -1.16 3.08 -9.21
C THR A 47 -2.03 4.19 -9.79
N HIS A 48 -3.26 4.32 -9.28
CA HIS A 48 -4.16 5.41 -9.64
C HIS A 48 -3.77 6.79 -9.04
N PHE A 49 -2.71 6.84 -8.22
CA PHE A 49 -2.29 8.02 -7.45
C PHE A 49 -1.52 9.07 -8.25
N SER A 50 -1.81 9.21 -9.56
CA SER A 50 -1.08 10.04 -10.53
C SER A 50 -0.88 11.54 -10.18
N LYS A 51 -1.54 12.07 -9.15
CA LYS A 51 -1.43 13.47 -8.69
C LYS A 51 -1.17 13.59 -7.18
N GLU A 52 -0.96 12.48 -6.49
CA GLU A 52 -0.78 12.44 -5.05
C GLU A 52 0.69 12.14 -4.74
N LEU A 53 1.19 12.71 -3.64
CA LEU A 53 2.52 12.45 -3.12
C LEU A 53 2.39 11.95 -1.68
N PHE A 54 3.31 11.10 -1.27
CA PHE A 54 3.33 10.44 0.02
C PHE A 54 4.66 10.72 0.72
N ASP A 55 4.62 11.04 2.01
CA ASP A 55 5.84 11.25 2.80
C ASP A 55 6.69 9.96 2.90
N TYR A 56 6.03 8.80 2.80
CA TYR A 56 6.66 7.49 2.93
C TYR A 56 6.00 6.46 2.00
N VAL A 57 6.84 5.74 1.26
CA VAL A 57 6.45 4.54 0.51
C VAL A 57 7.14 3.33 1.15
N ILE A 58 6.36 2.29 1.48
CA ILE A 58 6.87 1.07 2.10
C ILE A 58 6.56 -0.12 1.18
N ILE A 59 7.61 -0.73 0.64
CA ILE A 59 7.53 -1.98 -0.11
C ILE A 59 8.02 -3.10 0.81
N SER A 60 7.13 -3.99 1.23
CA SER A 60 7.47 -5.05 2.19
C SER A 60 7.26 -6.43 1.58
N LEU A 61 8.33 -7.23 1.60
CA LEU A 61 8.34 -8.64 1.20
C LEU A 61 7.98 -8.94 -0.27
N VAL A 62 8.09 -7.95 -1.16
CA VAL A 62 7.73 -8.11 -2.58
C VAL A 62 8.95 -8.18 -3.51
N LEU A 63 10.00 -7.38 -3.23
CA LEU A 63 11.12 -7.20 -4.18
C LEU A 63 11.95 -8.47 -4.42
N TYR A 64 12.07 -9.35 -3.42
CA TYR A 64 12.91 -10.56 -3.55
C TYR A 64 12.22 -11.68 -4.36
N GLU A 65 10.92 -11.57 -4.61
CA GLU A 65 10.12 -12.57 -5.34
C GLU A 65 9.97 -12.22 -6.83
N MET A 66 10.37 -11.02 -7.23
CA MET A 66 10.16 -10.46 -8.57
C MET A 66 11.40 -10.58 -9.47
N ASN A 67 11.16 -10.64 -10.78
CA ASN A 67 12.23 -10.46 -11.76
C ASN A 67 12.67 -8.98 -11.83
N ASN A 68 13.86 -8.75 -12.38
CA ASN A 68 14.45 -7.40 -12.44
C ASN A 68 13.54 -6.37 -13.14
N THR A 69 12.85 -6.77 -14.21
CA THR A 69 11.95 -5.86 -14.96
C THR A 69 10.77 -5.38 -14.10
N LEU A 70 10.15 -6.29 -13.35
CA LEU A 70 9.05 -5.95 -12.45
C LEU A 70 9.54 -5.11 -11.26
N THR A 71 10.70 -5.47 -10.70
CA THR A 71 11.35 -4.70 -9.64
C THR A 71 11.62 -3.26 -10.08
N ASP A 72 12.20 -3.06 -11.26
CA ASP A 72 12.49 -1.72 -11.80
C ASP A 72 11.20 -0.92 -12.03
N THR A 73 10.15 -1.57 -12.52
CA THR A 73 8.86 -0.91 -12.75
C THR A 73 8.22 -0.49 -11.43
N LEU A 74 8.19 -1.38 -10.43
CA LEU A 74 7.67 -1.10 -9.11
C LEU A 74 8.43 0.03 -8.41
N LEU A 75 9.76 0.05 -8.52
CA LEU A 75 10.59 1.10 -7.92
C LEU A 75 10.41 2.45 -8.61
N LYS A 76 10.22 2.47 -9.93
CA LYS A 76 9.89 3.70 -10.66
C LYS A 76 8.54 4.25 -10.24
N GLU A 77 7.54 3.39 -10.13
CA GLU A 77 6.21 3.78 -9.65
C GLU A 77 6.29 4.25 -8.20
N ALA A 78 7.03 3.57 -7.32
CA ALA A 78 7.22 4.04 -5.95
C ALA A 78 7.89 5.43 -5.88
N TYR A 79 8.79 5.74 -6.83
CA TYR A 79 9.43 7.05 -6.90
C TYR A 79 8.51 8.16 -7.41
N THR A 80 7.52 7.87 -8.27
CA THR A 80 6.53 8.89 -8.70
C THR A 80 5.58 9.30 -7.59
N LEU A 81 5.47 8.48 -6.54
CA LEU A 81 4.64 8.70 -5.35
C LEU A 81 5.35 9.48 -4.23
N LEU A 82 6.63 9.85 -4.41
CA LEU A 82 7.43 10.62 -3.44
C LEU A 82 7.59 12.06 -3.90
#